data_AF-A0A937PHI2-F1
#
_entry.id   AF-A0A937PHI2-F1
#
_cell.length_a   1.000
_cell.length_b   1.000
_cell.length_c   1.000
_cell.angle_alpha   90.00
_cell.angle_beta   90.00
_cell.angle_gamma   90.00
#
_symmetry.space_group_name_H-M   'P 1'
#
loop_
_entity.id
_entity.type
_entity.pdbx_description
1 polymer ?
#
loop_
_entity_poly.entity_id
_entity_poly.type
_entity_poly.pdbx_seq_one_letter_code
_entity_poly.pdbx_strand_id
1 'polypeptide(L)' 'MMWPFSIRKSLYLEERYIWAPVRIIHETDKAILVDNGRKTWIPKSRIYGVKLRNNTFEIYTQESTIG' A
#
# COMPACT_ATOMS: atom_id res chain seq x y z
N MET A 1 30.61 28.82 9.46
CA MET A 1 30.05 28.39 8.16
C MET A 1 29.38 27.02 8.33
N MET A 2 28.11 26.96 7.95
CA MET A 2 27.20 25.84 7.63
C MET A 2 27.29 24.48 8.37
N TRP A 3 26.15 24.11 8.97
CA TRP A 3 25.81 22.93 9.76
C TRP A 3 25.78 21.59 8.98
N PRO A 4 26.06 20.41 9.59
CA PRO A 4 25.91 19.11 8.95
C PRO A 4 24.61 18.35 9.37
N PHE A 5 23.56 19.03 9.81
CA PHE A 5 22.36 18.35 10.33
C PHE A 5 21.23 18.08 9.31
N SER A 6 21.36 18.51 8.05
CA SER A 6 20.25 18.48 7.08
C SER A 6 19.97 17.13 6.40
N ILE A 7 20.77 16.08 6.61
CA ILE A 7 20.58 14.80 5.89
C ILE A 7 19.79 13.77 6.73
N ARG A 8 19.56 14.02 8.03
CA ARG A 8 18.94 13.03 8.91
C ARG A 8 17.43 12.85 8.74
N LYS A 9 16.78 13.67 7.89
CA LYS A 9 15.31 13.67 7.72
C LYS A 9 14.80 12.86 6.52
N SER A 10 15.67 12.21 5.75
CA SER A 10 15.31 11.53 4.48
C SER A 10 15.48 10.01 4.50
N LEU A 11 15.51 9.37 5.68
CA LEU A 11 15.62 7.90 5.80
C LEU A 11 14.47 7.25 6.58
N TYR A 12 13.57 8.05 7.14
CA TYR A 12 12.29 7.57 7.62
C TYR A 12 11.25 7.97 6.57
N LEU A 13 11.13 7.16 5.52
CA LEU A 13 9.84 6.99 4.85
C LEU A 13 8.92 6.54 5.98
N GLU A 14 8.22 7.49 6.61
CA GLU A 14 7.14 7.18 7.55
C GLU A 14 6.30 6.12 6.87
N GLU A 15 6.19 4.93 7.46
CA GLU A 15 5.39 3.85 6.91
C GLU A 15 3.93 4.31 6.91
N ARG A 16 3.55 5.02 5.85
CA ARG A 16 2.22 5.57 5.68
C ARG A 16 1.36 4.46 5.16
N TYR A 17 0.43 4.04 6.00
CA TYR A 17 -0.58 3.06 5.63
C TYR A 17 -1.83 3.81 5.18
N ILE A 18 -2.31 3.45 4.00
CA ILE A 18 -3.49 4.07 3.39
C ILE A 18 -4.57 3.02 3.14
N TRP A 19 -5.83 3.46 3.20
CA TRP A 19 -6.94 2.70 2.66
C TRP A 19 -7.05 3.05 1.18
N ALA A 20 -6.78 2.08 0.32
CA ALA A 20 -6.87 2.25 -1.12
C ALA A 20 -8.06 1.45 -1.66
N PRO A 21 -8.96 2.08 -2.44
CA PRO A 21 -10.00 1.36 -3.14
C PRO A 21 -9.38 0.52 -4.25
N VAL A 22 -9.76 -0.75 -4.31
CA VAL A 22 -9.23 -1.71 -5.28
C VAL A 22 -10.32 -2.66 -5.74
N ARG A 23 -10.15 -3.19 -6.96
CA ARG A 23 -10.94 -4.31 -7.46
C ARG A 23 -10.10 -5.57 -7.38
N ILE A 24 -10.56 -6.54 -6.60
CA ILE A 24 -9.89 -7.84 -6.51
C ILE A 24 -10.22 -8.62 -7.78
N ILE A 25 -9.20 -8.95 -8.58
CA ILE A 25 -9.36 -9.74 -9.81
C ILE A 25 -9.13 -11.21 -9.53
N HIS A 26 -8.09 -11.53 -8.76
CA HIS A 26 -7.69 -12.89 -8.49
C HIS A 26 -7.01 -13.02 -7.14
N GLU A 27 -7.24 -14.13 -6.45
CA GLU A 27 -6.62 -14.44 -5.17
C GLU A 27 -5.83 -15.74 -5.30
N THR A 28 -4.60 -15.71 -4.78
CA THR A 28 -3.77 -16.91 -4.58
C THR A 28 -3.56 -17.13 -3.09
N ASP A 29 -2.93 -18.25 -2.75
CA ASP A 29 -2.53 -18.56 -1.37
C ASP A 29 -1.75 -17.40 -0.71
N LYS A 30 -0.83 -16.77 -1.46
CA LYS A 30 0.15 -15.81 -0.91
C LYS A 30 -0.10 -14.35 -1.31
N ALA A 31 -0.86 -14.09 -2.36
CA ALA A 31 -1.03 -12.74 -2.90
C ALA A 31 -2.40 -12.53 -3.56
N ILE A 32 -2.83 -11.29 -3.61
CA ILE A 32 -4.06 -10.85 -4.26
C ILE A 32 -3.69 -9.95 -5.44
N LEU A 33 -4.20 -10.27 -6.62
CA LEU A 33 -4.14 -9.41 -7.79
C LEU A 33 -5.28 -8.39 -7.69
N VAL A 34 -4.89 -7.13 -7.61
CA VAL A 34 -5.83 -6.03 -7.53
C VAL A 34 -5.70 -5.10 -8.73
N ASP A 35 -6.79 -4.41 -9.06
CA ASP A 35 -6.85 -3.36 -10.06
C ASP A 35 -7.35 -2.05 -9.46
N ASN A 36 -6.51 -1.02 -9.57
CA ASN A 36 -6.81 0.35 -9.18
C ASN A 36 -6.37 1.31 -10.29
N GLY A 37 -6.72 0.99 -11.54
CA GLY A 37 -6.20 1.64 -12.75
C GLY A 37 -4.90 1.00 -13.26
N ARG A 38 -4.20 0.25 -12.41
CA ARG A 38 -3.09 -0.64 -12.75
C ARG A 38 -3.28 -1.98 -12.04
N LYS A 39 -2.97 -3.07 -12.75
CA LYS A 39 -2.97 -4.42 -12.20
C LYS A 39 -1.69 -4.64 -11.38
N THR A 40 -1.84 -4.87 -10.08
CA THR A 40 -0.72 -5.06 -9.16
C THR A 40 -0.96 -6.27 -8.28
N TRP A 41 0.08 -7.09 -8.10
CA TRP A 41 0.08 -8.18 -7.13
C TRP A 41 0.47 -7.65 -5.76
N ILE A 42 -0.41 -7.80 -4.78
CA ILE A 42 -0.17 -7.41 -3.40
C ILE A 42 -0.07 -8.68 -2.54
N PRO A 43 1.09 -8.95 -1.93
CA PRO A 43 1.24 -10.09 -1.04
C PRO A 43 0.36 -9.92 0.19
N LYS A 44 -0.31 -11.00 0.63
CA LYS A 44 -1.21 -10.97 1.80
C LYS A 44 -0.49 -10.54 3.08
N SER A 45 0.81 -10.79 3.19
CA SER A 45 1.66 -10.33 4.30
C SER A 45 1.79 -8.80 4.39
N ARG A 46 1.45 -8.06 3.32
CA ARG A 46 1.43 -6.59 3.30
C ARG A 46 0.02 -6.01 3.38
N ILE A 47 -1.01 -6.86 3.46
CA ILE A 47 -2.40 -6.45 3.63
C ILE A 47 -2.73 -6.54 5.11
N TYR A 48 -2.93 -5.38 5.72
CA TYR A 48 -3.20 -5.25 7.15
C TYR A 48 -4.70 -5.20 7.46
N GLY A 49 -5.53 -5.03 6.43
CA GLY A 49 -6.98 -5.05 6.57
C GLY A 49 -7.67 -4.97 5.22
N VAL A 50 -8.88 -5.52 5.15
CA VAL A 50 -9.76 -5.42 3.99
C VAL A 50 -11.13 -4.97 4.47
N LYS A 51 -11.73 -4.02 3.77
CA LYS A 51 -13.09 -3.53 4.03
C LYS A 51 -13.87 -3.51 2.72
N LEU A 52 -15.17 -3.74 2.82
CA LEU A 52 -16.10 -3.54 1.70
C LEU A 52 -16.92 -2.29 1.99
N ARG A 53 -16.82 -1.29 1.13
CA ARG A 53 -17.56 -0.02 1.25
C ARG A 53 -18.24 0.28 -0.08
N ASN A 54 -19.56 0.44 -0.06
CA ASN A 54 -20.37 0.74 -1.26
C ASN A 54 -20.02 -0.17 -2.47
N ASN A 55 -19.97 -1.49 -2.23
CA ASN A 55 -19.63 -2.49 -3.24
C ASN A 55 -18.20 -2.38 -3.84
N THR A 56 -17.32 -1.59 -3.21
CA THR A 56 -15.91 -1.44 -3.57
C THR A 56 -15.05 -1.98 -2.43
N PHE A 57 -14.05 -2.79 -2.75
CA PHE A 57 -13.10 -3.26 -1.74
C PHE A 57 -12.08 -2.17 -1.46
N GLU A 58 -11.76 -1.95 -0.19
CA GLU A 58 -10.68 -1.09 0.25
C GLU A 58 -9.67 -1.98 1.00
N ILE A 59 -8.40 -1.89 0.62
CA ILE A 59 -7.31 -2.59 1.30
C ILE A 59 -6.47 -1.60 2.09
N TYR A 60 -6.05 -2.02 3.28
CA TYR A 60 -5.12 -1.28 4.11
C TYR A 60 -3.71 -1.83 3.90
N THR A 61 -2.86 -1.03 3.26
CA THR A 61 -1.49 -1.40 2.89
C THR A 61 -0.58 -0.19 2.98
N GLN A 62 0.73 -0.42 3.02
CA GLN A 62 1.71 0.65 2.91
C GLN A 62 1.59 1.36 1.56
N GLU A 63 1.67 2.69 1.58
CA GLU A 63 1.61 3.59 0.41
C GLU A 63 2.63 3.20 -0.66
N SER A 64 3.82 2.74 -0.25
CA SER A 64 4.89 2.24 -1.13
C SER A 64 4.50 1.02 -1.97
N THR A 65 3.40 0.34 -1.64
CA THR A 65 2.93 -0.87 -2.34
C THR A 65 1.99 -0.54 -3.51
N ILE A 66 1.51 0.70 -3.62
CA ILE A 66 0.52 1.13 -4.63
C ILE A 66 1.15 2.05 -5.71
N GLY A 67 2.47 2.26 -5.69
CA GLY A 67 3.23 3.02 -6.70
C GLY A 67 3.47 2.29 -8.02
#